data_AF-A0A8C6I258-F1
#
_entry.id   AF-A0A8C6I258-F1
#
_cell.length_a   1.000
_cell.length_b   1.000
_cell.length_c   1.000
_cell.angle_alpha   90.00
_cell.angle_beta   90.00
_cell.angle_gamma   90.00
#
_symmetry.space_group_name_H-M   'P 1'
#
loop_
_entity.id
_entity.type
_entity.pdbx_description
1 polymer ?
#
loop_
_entity_poly.entity_id
_entity_poly.type
_entity_poly.pdbx_seq_one_letter_code
_entity_poly.pdbx_strand_id
1 'polypeptide(L)'
;MEAASTWALLLALLLLLLLSLTLFRTPARGYLPPGPTPLPLLGNLLQLRPGALYSGLLRLSKKYGPVFTVYLGPWRRVVVLVGHDAVREALGGQAEEFSGRGTLATLDKTFDGHGVFFANGERWKQLRKFTLLALRDLGMGKREGEELIQAEVQNLVEAFQKTEGCPFNPSMLLAQATSNVVCSLVFGIRLPYDDKEFQAVIQAASGTLLGISSPWGQAYEMFSWLLQPLPGPHTQLQHHLGTLAAFTIQQVQKHQGRFQTSGPARDVVDAFLLKMAQEKQDPGTEFTEKNLLMTVTYLLFAGTMTIGATIRYALLLLLRYPQVQQRVREELIQELGPGRAPSLSDRVRLPYTDAVLHEAQRLLALVPMGMPHTITRTTCFRGYTLPKGTEVFPLIGSILHDPAVFQNPGEFHPGRFLDEDGRLRKHEAFLPYSLGKRVCLGEGLARAELWLFFTSILQAFSLETPCPPGDLSLKPAISGLFNIPPDFQLRVWPTGDQSR
;
A
#
# COMPACT_ATOMS: atom_id res chain seq x y z
N MET A 1 -22.10 -31.27 -44.91
CA MET A 1 -21.56 -29.89 -44.99
C MET A 1 -20.99 -29.37 -43.67
N GLU A 2 -21.40 -29.90 -42.50
CA GLU A 2 -20.89 -29.46 -41.18
C GLU A 2 -19.47 -29.96 -40.81
N ALA A 3 -19.04 -31.09 -41.38
CA ALA A 3 -17.67 -31.58 -41.16
C ALA A 3 -16.63 -30.66 -41.83
N ALA A 4 -16.92 -30.11 -43.01
CA ALA A 4 -15.97 -29.26 -43.73
C ALA A 4 -15.75 -27.90 -43.03
N SER A 5 -16.79 -27.34 -42.41
CA SER A 5 -16.68 -26.08 -41.66
C SER A 5 -15.92 -26.24 -40.34
N THR A 6 -16.10 -27.37 -39.66
CA THR A 6 -15.35 -27.70 -38.43
C THR A 6 -13.87 -27.94 -38.72
N TRP A 7 -13.53 -28.65 -39.79
CA TRP A 7 -12.14 -28.82 -40.22
C TRP A 7 -11.49 -27.49 -40.66
N ALA A 8 -12.22 -26.61 -41.34
CA ALA A 8 -11.73 -25.27 -41.71
C ALA A 8 -11.45 -24.39 -40.48
N LEU A 9 -12.34 -24.42 -39.47
CA LEU A 9 -12.13 -23.71 -38.20
C LEU A 9 -10.92 -24.26 -37.43
N LEU A 10 -10.76 -25.58 -37.36
CA LEU A 10 -9.61 -26.22 -36.73
C LEU A 10 -8.31 -25.89 -37.45
N LEU A 11 -8.31 -25.87 -38.79
CA LEU A 11 -7.15 -25.50 -39.59
C LEU A 11 -6.79 -24.02 -39.41
N ALA A 12 -7.79 -23.13 -39.34
CA ALA A 12 -7.59 -21.71 -39.08
C ALA A 12 -7.05 -21.46 -37.66
N LEU A 13 -7.57 -22.16 -36.65
CA LEU A 13 -7.05 -22.14 -35.28
C LEU A 13 -5.62 -22.69 -35.21
N LEU A 14 -5.31 -23.77 -35.94
CA LEU A 14 -3.96 -24.34 -36.02
C LEU A 14 -2.99 -23.38 -36.71
N LEU A 15 -3.41 -22.73 -37.81
CA LEU A 15 -2.62 -21.73 -38.52
C LEU A 15 -2.41 -20.48 -37.67
N LEU A 16 -3.42 -20.00 -36.93
CA LEU A 16 -3.28 -18.92 -35.95
C LEU A 16 -2.38 -19.32 -34.78
N LEU A 17 -2.45 -20.56 -34.31
CA LEU A 17 -1.56 -21.10 -33.30
C LEU A 17 -0.11 -21.13 -33.82
N LEU A 18 0.11 -21.63 -35.03
CA LEU A 18 1.44 -21.68 -35.67
C LEU A 18 1.97 -20.28 -36.00
N LEU A 19 1.12 -19.36 -36.46
CA LEU A 19 1.47 -17.96 -36.69
C LEU A 19 1.80 -17.26 -35.36
N SER A 20 1.04 -17.55 -34.29
CA SER A 20 1.36 -17.07 -32.94
C SER A 20 2.69 -17.67 -32.45
N LEU A 21 2.95 -18.96 -32.66
CA LEU A 21 4.21 -19.59 -32.25
C LEU A 21 5.42 -19.04 -33.01
N THR A 22 5.23 -18.59 -34.26
CA THR A 22 6.28 -17.99 -35.09
C THR A 22 6.45 -16.48 -34.87
N LEU A 23 5.38 -15.73 -34.57
CA LEU A 23 5.44 -14.30 -34.20
C LEU A 23 5.86 -14.08 -32.74
N PHE A 24 5.49 -15.00 -31.85
CA PHE A 24 5.92 -15.04 -30.44
C PHE A 24 7.21 -15.87 -30.25
N ARG A 25 7.90 -16.29 -31.33
CA ARG A 25 9.30 -16.69 -31.24
C ARG A 25 10.07 -15.48 -30.72
N THR A 26 10.37 -15.51 -29.43
CA THR A 26 11.08 -14.47 -28.70
C THR A 26 12.39 -14.13 -29.40
N PRO A 27 12.58 -12.91 -29.93
CA PRO A 27 13.91 -12.40 -30.18
C PRO A 27 14.46 -11.97 -28.82
N ALA A 28 14.92 -12.94 -28.04
CA ALA A 28 15.67 -12.67 -26.82
C ALA A 28 16.87 -13.61 -26.72
N ARG A 29 17.54 -13.88 -27.85
CA ARG A 29 18.95 -14.26 -27.79
C ARG A 29 19.72 -12.99 -27.42
N GLY A 30 20.07 -12.88 -26.14
CA GLY A 30 20.74 -11.71 -25.61
C GLY A 30 20.98 -11.83 -24.11
N TYR A 31 20.17 -11.16 -23.29
CA TYR A 31 20.58 -10.89 -21.91
C TYR A 31 19.42 -10.61 -20.94
N LEU A 32 18.20 -11.16 -21.09
CA LEU A 32 17.19 -11.03 -20.03
C LEU A 32 17.38 -12.09 -18.94
N PRO A 33 16.92 -11.84 -17.69
CA PRO A 33 16.92 -12.85 -16.65
C PRO A 33 16.15 -14.11 -17.08
N PRO A 34 16.57 -15.31 -16.63
CA PRO A 34 15.91 -16.57 -16.98
C PRO A 34 14.47 -16.60 -16.49
N GLY A 35 13.64 -17.50 -17.01
CA GLY A 35 12.24 -17.61 -16.58
C GLY A 35 11.48 -18.73 -17.26
N PRO A 36 10.26 -19.04 -16.80
CA PRO A 36 9.41 -20.02 -17.47
C PRO A 36 9.05 -19.57 -18.88
N THR A 37 9.16 -20.48 -19.85
CA THR A 37 8.75 -20.23 -21.24
C THR A 37 7.27 -19.80 -21.27
N PRO A 38 6.96 -18.62 -21.82
CA PRO A 38 5.59 -18.15 -21.91
C PRO A 38 4.82 -18.93 -22.98
N LEU A 39 3.53 -19.13 -22.74
CA LEU A 39 2.61 -19.58 -23.78
C LEU A 39 2.20 -18.39 -24.66
N PRO A 40 2.00 -18.59 -25.97
CA PRO A 40 1.40 -17.58 -26.82
C PRO A 40 0.07 -17.10 -26.22
N LEU A 41 -0.16 -15.79 -26.25
CA LEU A 41 -1.35 -15.09 -25.74
C LEU A 41 -1.59 -15.14 -24.22
N LEU A 42 -1.22 -16.22 -23.53
CA LEU A 42 -1.49 -16.42 -22.09
C LEU A 42 -0.30 -16.03 -21.19
N GLY A 43 0.90 -15.90 -21.76
CA GLY A 43 2.11 -15.67 -20.98
C GLY A 43 2.36 -16.83 -20.02
N ASN A 44 2.57 -16.53 -18.73
CA ASN A 44 2.81 -17.52 -17.69
C ASN A 44 1.58 -17.83 -16.82
N LEU A 45 0.36 -17.67 -17.34
CA LEU A 45 -0.88 -17.91 -16.58
C LEU A 45 -0.96 -19.30 -15.91
N LEU A 46 -0.41 -20.34 -16.54
CA LEU A 46 -0.42 -21.69 -15.96
C LEU A 46 0.44 -21.79 -14.68
N GLN A 47 1.53 -21.02 -14.62
CA GLN A 47 2.43 -20.95 -13.47
C GLN A 47 1.99 -19.88 -12.47
N LEU A 48 1.33 -18.82 -12.94
CA LEU A 48 0.93 -17.64 -12.18
C LEU A 48 -0.60 -17.49 -12.22
N ARG A 49 -1.26 -18.18 -11.29
CA ARG A 49 -2.72 -18.15 -11.18
C ARG A 49 -3.19 -16.88 -10.45
N PRO A 50 -4.21 -16.18 -10.95
CA PRO A 50 -4.84 -15.08 -10.21
C PRO A 50 -5.34 -15.56 -8.84
N GLY A 51 -5.12 -14.75 -7.81
CA GLY A 51 -5.37 -15.10 -6.40
C GLY A 51 -4.20 -15.79 -5.71
N ALA A 52 -3.18 -16.24 -6.46
CA ALA A 52 -1.99 -16.89 -5.92
C ALA A 52 -0.68 -16.34 -6.51
N LEU A 53 -0.72 -15.16 -7.15
CA LEU A 53 0.42 -14.58 -7.88
C LEU A 53 1.70 -14.51 -7.05
N TYR A 54 1.64 -13.92 -5.86
CA TYR A 54 2.82 -13.80 -4.98
C TYR A 54 3.46 -15.15 -4.66
N SER A 55 2.65 -16.15 -4.26
CA SER A 55 3.13 -17.50 -3.97
C SER A 55 3.69 -18.21 -5.20
N GLY A 56 3.11 -17.96 -6.38
CA GLY A 56 3.60 -18.46 -7.67
C GLY A 56 4.96 -17.88 -8.02
N LEU A 57 5.15 -16.57 -7.84
CA LEU A 57 6.43 -15.89 -8.06
C LEU A 57 7.52 -16.41 -7.10
N LEU A 58 7.21 -16.56 -5.82
CA LEU A 58 8.13 -17.19 -4.86
C LEU A 58 8.52 -18.61 -5.28
N ARG A 59 7.56 -19.41 -5.77
CA ARG A 59 7.84 -20.78 -6.25
C ARG A 59 8.76 -20.79 -7.46
N LEU A 60 8.56 -19.86 -8.40
CA LEU A 60 9.43 -19.72 -9.57
C LEU A 60 10.84 -19.28 -9.18
N SER A 61 10.99 -18.44 -8.16
CA SER A 61 12.31 -18.01 -7.68
C SER A 61 13.19 -19.17 -7.20
N LYS A 62 12.58 -20.22 -6.61
CA LYS A 62 13.31 -21.44 -6.22
C LYS A 62 13.93 -22.20 -7.39
N LYS A 63 13.37 -22.03 -8.60
CA LYS A 63 13.84 -22.69 -9.83
C LYS A 63 14.76 -21.81 -10.67
N TYR A 64 14.44 -20.52 -10.80
CA TYR A 64 15.14 -19.60 -11.70
C TYR A 64 16.10 -18.64 -10.98
N GLY A 65 16.15 -18.69 -9.65
CA GLY A 65 16.97 -17.81 -8.83
C GLY A 65 16.25 -16.51 -8.42
N PRO A 66 16.98 -15.60 -7.74
CA PRO A 66 16.40 -14.39 -7.15
C PRO A 66 16.00 -13.32 -8.17
N VAL A 67 16.45 -13.44 -9.43
CA VAL A 67 16.15 -12.50 -10.52
C VAL A 67 15.71 -13.29 -11.73
N PHE A 68 14.44 -13.17 -12.12
CA PHE A 68 13.86 -13.94 -13.22
C PHE A 68 12.78 -13.15 -13.96
N THR A 69 12.46 -13.56 -15.18
CA THR A 69 11.48 -12.91 -16.05
C THR A 69 10.19 -13.72 -16.11
N VAL A 70 9.05 -13.04 -16.04
CA VAL A 70 7.71 -13.60 -16.28
C VAL A 70 6.91 -12.73 -17.24
N TYR A 71 5.85 -13.31 -17.79
CA TYR A 71 4.92 -12.69 -18.72
C TYR A 71 3.51 -12.75 -18.13
N LEU A 72 2.97 -11.59 -17.79
CA LEU A 72 1.62 -11.43 -17.25
C LEU A 72 0.65 -11.20 -18.42
N GLY A 73 0.13 -12.29 -18.98
CA GLY A 73 -0.64 -12.24 -20.23
C GLY A 73 0.27 -12.12 -21.47
N PRO A 74 -0.23 -11.62 -22.61
CA PRO A 74 0.44 -11.73 -23.90
C PRO A 74 1.70 -10.87 -24.05
N TRP A 75 1.68 -9.63 -23.54
CA TRP A 75 2.71 -8.62 -23.86
C TRP A 75 3.41 -8.03 -22.65
N ARG A 76 2.88 -8.21 -21.44
CA ARG A 76 3.40 -7.57 -20.23
C ARG A 76 4.53 -8.39 -19.63
N ARG A 77 5.77 -8.01 -19.98
CA ARG A 77 7.00 -8.63 -19.47
C ARG A 77 7.45 -7.97 -18.16
N VAL A 78 7.66 -8.77 -17.13
CA VAL A 78 8.06 -8.32 -15.79
C VAL A 78 9.31 -9.07 -15.33
N VAL A 79 10.31 -8.33 -14.86
CA VAL A 79 11.45 -8.86 -14.11
C VAL A 79 11.12 -8.87 -12.63
N VAL A 80 11.35 -9.99 -11.97
CA VAL A 80 10.98 -10.19 -10.57
C VAL A 80 12.26 -10.22 -9.75
N LEU A 81 12.30 -9.44 -8.66
CA LEU A 81 13.41 -9.40 -7.71
C LEU A 81 12.96 -10.01 -6.38
N VAL A 82 13.71 -10.99 -5.91
CA VAL A 82 13.41 -11.76 -4.69
C VAL A 82 14.61 -11.74 -3.75
N GLY A 83 14.34 -11.53 -2.45
CA GLY A 83 15.36 -11.45 -1.41
C GLY A 83 15.97 -10.06 -1.25
N HIS A 84 16.64 -9.85 -0.11
CA HIS A 84 17.18 -8.55 0.30
C HIS A 84 18.21 -8.01 -0.69
N ASP A 85 19.21 -8.83 -1.07
CA ASP A 85 20.32 -8.41 -1.91
C ASP A 85 19.85 -7.91 -3.29
N ALA A 86 18.99 -8.68 -3.96
CA ALA A 86 18.52 -8.33 -5.31
C ALA A 86 17.72 -7.02 -5.31
N VAL A 87 16.87 -6.81 -4.30
CA VAL A 87 16.08 -5.59 -4.18
C VAL A 87 16.94 -4.41 -3.76
N ARG A 88 17.90 -4.59 -2.84
CA ARG A 88 18.82 -3.55 -2.38
C ARG A 88 19.75 -3.09 -3.50
N GLU A 89 20.34 -4.01 -4.26
CA GLU A 89 21.20 -3.68 -5.41
C GLU A 89 20.43 -2.91 -6.48
N ALA A 90 19.18 -3.30 -6.77
CA ALA A 90 18.37 -2.65 -7.79
C ALA A 90 17.85 -1.27 -7.32
N LEU A 91 17.05 -1.23 -6.25
CA LEU A 91 16.37 -0.01 -5.82
C LEU A 91 17.27 0.94 -5.03
N GLY A 92 18.28 0.42 -4.34
CA GLY A 92 19.28 1.21 -3.62
C GLY A 92 20.51 1.51 -4.45
N GLY A 93 21.13 0.47 -5.03
CA GLY A 93 22.39 0.60 -5.79
C GLY A 93 22.22 1.24 -7.17
N GLN A 94 21.21 0.84 -7.95
CA GLN A 94 20.89 1.40 -9.27
C GLN A 94 19.60 2.23 -9.23
N ALA A 95 19.48 3.09 -8.20
CA ALA A 95 18.22 3.71 -7.84
C ALA A 95 17.60 4.60 -8.94
N GLU A 96 18.41 5.21 -9.82
CA GLU A 96 17.93 6.04 -10.93
C GLU A 96 17.36 5.19 -12.07
N GLU A 97 18.03 4.09 -12.42
CA GLU A 97 17.61 3.14 -13.45
C GLU A 97 16.28 2.48 -13.09
N PHE A 98 16.11 2.10 -11.82
CA PHE A 98 14.90 1.46 -11.31
C PHE A 98 13.86 2.47 -10.78
N SER A 99 14.03 3.77 -11.02
CA SER A 99 13.13 4.81 -10.51
C SER A 99 11.82 4.98 -11.29
N GLY A 100 11.62 4.28 -12.41
CA GLY A 100 10.37 4.35 -13.16
C GLY A 100 9.21 3.69 -12.40
N ARG A 101 7.98 4.13 -12.65
CA ARG A 101 6.75 3.49 -12.18
C ARG A 101 6.19 2.60 -13.28
N GLY A 102 5.93 1.35 -12.92
CA GLY A 102 5.25 0.38 -13.77
C GLY A 102 3.74 0.51 -13.69
N THR A 103 3.08 -0.27 -14.54
CA THR A 103 1.65 -0.17 -14.80
C THR A 103 0.84 -0.86 -13.72
N LEU A 104 -0.30 -0.26 -13.35
CA LEU A 104 -1.39 -0.93 -12.64
C LEU A 104 -2.62 -0.79 -13.53
N ALA A 105 -2.90 -1.79 -14.36
CA ALA A 105 -3.91 -1.70 -15.41
C ALA A 105 -5.30 -1.36 -14.84
N THR A 106 -5.60 -1.84 -13.63
CA THR A 106 -6.84 -1.55 -12.89
C THR A 106 -7.04 -0.06 -12.56
N LEU A 107 -5.96 0.72 -12.48
CA LEU A 107 -5.98 2.14 -12.11
C LEU A 107 -5.53 3.08 -13.24
N ASP A 108 -4.89 2.52 -14.27
CA ASP A 108 -4.25 3.27 -15.35
C ASP A 108 -5.22 4.20 -16.09
N LYS A 109 -6.44 3.72 -16.38
CA LYS A 109 -7.48 4.53 -17.05
C LYS A 109 -7.89 5.77 -16.25
N THR A 110 -7.86 5.69 -14.91
CA THR A 110 -8.28 6.79 -14.03
C THR A 110 -7.17 7.82 -13.89
N PHE A 111 -5.93 7.36 -13.67
CA PHE A 111 -4.80 8.25 -13.38
C PHE A 111 -4.05 8.70 -14.64
N ASP A 112 -4.03 7.90 -15.70
CA ASP A 112 -3.47 8.22 -17.01
C ASP A 112 -2.04 8.80 -16.93
N GLY A 113 -1.19 8.23 -16.06
CA GLY A 113 0.17 8.72 -15.83
C GLY A 113 0.29 10.11 -15.19
N HIS A 114 -0.77 10.61 -14.55
CA HIS A 114 -0.79 11.89 -13.83
C HIS A 114 -0.79 11.68 -12.31
N GLY A 115 -0.49 12.76 -11.58
CA GLY A 115 -0.37 12.76 -10.13
C GLY A 115 0.93 12.14 -9.62
N VAL A 116 1.24 12.41 -8.37
CA VAL A 116 2.55 12.08 -7.76
C VAL A 116 2.93 10.59 -7.78
N PHE A 117 1.95 9.68 -7.80
CA PHE A 117 2.21 8.24 -7.74
C PHE A 117 2.46 7.59 -9.09
N PHE A 118 1.61 7.88 -10.08
CA PHE A 118 1.62 7.26 -11.41
C PHE A 118 2.50 7.99 -12.42
N ALA A 119 2.88 9.24 -12.16
CA ALA A 119 3.77 9.99 -13.01
C ALA A 119 5.16 9.32 -13.16
N ASN A 120 5.82 9.65 -14.27
CA ASN A 120 7.19 9.27 -14.59
C ASN A 120 8.00 10.50 -15.05
N GLY A 121 9.32 10.36 -15.15
CA GLY A 121 10.20 11.42 -15.66
C GLY A 121 10.14 12.69 -14.82
N GLU A 122 10.16 13.84 -15.50
CA GLU A 122 10.23 15.15 -14.87
C GLU A 122 8.97 15.49 -14.06
N ARG A 123 7.78 15.16 -14.59
CA ARG A 123 6.50 15.26 -13.87
C ARG A 123 6.57 14.65 -12.48
N TRP A 124 7.06 13.42 -12.38
CA TRP A 124 7.18 12.75 -11.09
C TRP A 124 8.17 13.45 -10.16
N LYS A 125 9.33 13.89 -10.68
CA LYS A 125 10.34 14.59 -9.87
C LYS A 125 9.78 15.88 -9.28
N GLN A 126 9.10 16.69 -10.10
CA GLN A 126 8.50 17.96 -9.66
C GLN A 126 7.38 17.73 -8.65
N LEU A 127 6.39 16.88 -8.99
CA LEU A 127 5.25 16.60 -8.11
C LEU A 127 5.71 15.97 -6.79
N ARG A 128 6.64 15.00 -6.81
CA ARG A 128 7.14 14.37 -5.58
C ARG A 128 7.86 15.37 -4.69
N LYS A 129 8.77 16.17 -5.26
CA LYS A 129 9.50 17.20 -4.50
C LYS A 129 8.53 18.19 -3.87
N PHE A 130 7.58 18.69 -4.66
CA PHE A 130 6.57 19.62 -4.20
C PHE A 130 5.72 19.02 -3.07
N THR A 131 5.11 17.85 -3.28
CA THR A 131 4.22 17.23 -2.28
C THR A 131 4.96 16.91 -0.98
N LEU A 132 6.22 16.46 -1.03
CA LEU A 132 7.02 16.24 0.18
C LEU A 132 7.27 17.53 0.96
N LEU A 133 7.60 18.62 0.26
CA LEU A 133 7.80 19.93 0.89
C LEU A 133 6.48 20.46 1.49
N ALA A 134 5.39 20.40 0.73
CA ALA A 134 4.07 20.81 1.21
C ALA A 134 3.65 20.05 2.46
N LEU A 135 3.74 18.71 2.47
CA LEU A 135 3.40 17.90 3.65
C LEU A 135 4.27 18.24 4.86
N ARG A 136 5.58 18.43 4.66
CA ARG A 136 6.50 18.81 5.74
C ARG A 136 6.17 20.21 6.28
N ASP A 137 5.86 21.14 5.41
CA ASP A 137 5.53 22.51 5.79
C ASP A 137 4.20 22.57 6.57
N LEU A 138 3.25 21.69 6.22
CA LEU A 138 1.96 21.49 6.89
C LEU A 138 2.00 20.60 8.15
N GLY A 139 3.17 20.16 8.59
CA GLY A 139 3.33 19.50 9.90
C GLY A 139 3.82 18.06 9.87
N MET A 140 4.01 17.42 8.70
CA MET A 140 4.57 16.07 8.63
C MET A 140 5.98 16.03 9.24
N GLY A 141 6.13 15.26 10.33
CA GLY A 141 7.38 15.16 11.08
C GLY A 141 7.67 16.34 11.99
N LYS A 142 6.68 17.21 12.25
CA LYS A 142 6.74 18.33 13.19
C LYS A 142 5.66 18.18 14.27
N ARG A 143 5.74 19.05 15.29
CA ARG A 143 4.83 19.06 16.42
C ARG A 143 3.37 19.35 16.01
N GLU A 144 3.16 20.24 15.05
CA GLU A 144 1.82 20.60 14.59
C GLU A 144 1.09 19.41 13.95
N GLY A 145 1.82 18.57 13.20
CA GLY A 145 1.26 17.34 12.65
C GLY A 145 1.01 16.27 13.70
N GLU A 146 1.84 16.20 14.74
CA GLU A 146 1.61 15.33 15.90
C GLU A 146 0.33 15.73 16.66
N GLU A 147 0.12 17.02 16.92
CA GLU A 147 -1.08 17.55 17.58
C GLU A 147 -2.34 17.25 16.77
N LEU A 148 -2.27 17.36 15.43
CA LEU A 148 -3.35 16.98 14.52
C LEU A 148 -3.69 15.48 14.63
N ILE A 149 -2.68 14.60 14.65
CA ILE A 149 -2.91 13.16 14.81
C ILE A 149 -3.50 12.86 16.20
N GLN A 150 -2.97 13.46 17.26
CA GLN A 150 -3.46 13.28 18.63
C GLN A 150 -4.93 13.71 18.78
N ALA A 151 -5.33 14.81 18.14
CA ALA A 151 -6.72 15.24 18.12
C ALA A 151 -7.63 14.18 17.48
N GLU A 152 -7.22 13.57 16.36
CA GLU A 152 -8.02 12.52 15.72
C GLU A 152 -8.01 11.21 16.52
N VAL A 153 -6.89 10.88 17.17
CA VAL A 153 -6.79 9.74 18.09
C VAL A 153 -7.78 9.89 19.24
N GLN A 154 -7.93 11.08 19.82
CA GLN A 154 -8.91 11.33 20.88
C GLN A 154 -10.34 11.06 20.41
N ASN A 155 -10.69 11.52 19.20
CA ASN A 155 -12.00 11.25 18.60
C ASN A 155 -12.23 9.73 18.38
N LEU A 156 -11.20 9.00 17.95
CA LEU A 156 -11.28 7.55 17.80
C LEU A 156 -11.48 6.84 19.15
N VAL A 157 -10.75 7.27 20.19
CA VAL A 157 -10.89 6.73 21.54
C VAL A 157 -12.31 6.95 22.07
N GLU A 158 -12.87 8.15 21.88
CA GLU A 158 -14.27 8.43 22.24
C GLU A 158 -15.25 7.55 21.46
N ALA A 159 -15.01 7.31 20.17
CA ALA A 159 -15.84 6.42 19.36
C ALA A 159 -15.76 4.95 19.84
N PHE A 160 -14.58 4.50 20.27
CA PHE A 160 -14.39 3.17 20.86
C PHE A 160 -15.09 3.07 22.22
N GLN A 161 -15.02 4.10 23.05
CA GLN A 161 -15.70 4.13 24.35
C GLN A 161 -17.22 4.00 24.23
N LYS A 162 -17.82 4.62 23.21
CA LYS A 162 -19.26 4.51 22.89
C LYS A 162 -19.75 3.11 22.53
N THR A 163 -18.84 2.16 22.32
CA THR A 163 -19.21 0.75 22.09
C THR A 163 -19.62 0.04 23.39
N GLU A 164 -19.30 0.60 24.56
CA GLU A 164 -19.72 0.10 25.88
C GLU A 164 -19.41 -1.40 26.08
N GLY A 165 -18.27 -1.87 25.53
CA GLY A 165 -17.85 -3.27 25.60
C GLY A 165 -18.60 -4.22 24.66
N CYS A 166 -19.53 -3.71 23.83
CA CYS A 166 -20.18 -4.50 22.79
C CYS A 166 -19.18 -4.90 21.69
N PRO A 167 -19.21 -6.14 21.17
CA PRO A 167 -18.38 -6.53 20.03
C PRO A 167 -18.67 -5.67 18.80
N PHE A 168 -17.63 -5.19 18.13
CA PHE A 168 -17.74 -4.46 16.87
C PHE A 168 -16.58 -4.78 15.92
N ASN A 169 -16.76 -4.52 14.62
CA ASN A 169 -15.66 -4.57 13.64
C ASN A 169 -14.94 -3.20 13.60
N PRO A 170 -13.64 -3.12 13.96
CA PRO A 170 -12.94 -1.84 14.03
C PRO A 170 -12.55 -1.25 12.67
N SER A 171 -12.75 -1.98 11.56
CA SER A 171 -12.23 -1.60 10.23
C SER A 171 -12.72 -0.23 9.76
N MET A 172 -14.01 0.07 9.90
CA MET A 172 -14.59 1.33 9.43
C MET A 172 -14.06 2.52 10.23
N LEU A 173 -14.11 2.43 11.55
CA LEU A 173 -13.67 3.51 12.44
C LEU A 173 -12.17 3.80 12.29
N LEU A 174 -11.33 2.75 12.18
CA LEU A 174 -9.90 2.92 11.94
C LEU A 174 -9.63 3.60 10.59
N ALA A 175 -10.32 3.19 9.52
CA ALA A 175 -10.17 3.81 8.21
C ALA A 175 -10.67 5.27 8.18
N GLN A 176 -11.77 5.56 8.88
CA GLN A 176 -12.27 6.93 9.04
C GLN A 176 -11.28 7.82 9.79
N ALA A 177 -10.72 7.33 10.90
CA ALA A 177 -9.76 8.08 11.69
C ALA A 177 -8.48 8.40 10.90
N THR A 178 -7.87 7.40 10.25
CA THR A 178 -6.67 7.65 9.43
C THR A 178 -6.99 8.51 8.20
N SER A 179 -8.19 8.38 7.63
CA SER A 179 -8.63 9.28 6.55
C SER A 179 -8.79 10.71 7.01
N ASN A 180 -9.23 10.97 8.23
CA ASN A 180 -9.39 12.34 8.76
C ASN A 180 -8.04 13.03 8.97
N VAL A 181 -6.99 12.31 9.34
CA VAL A 181 -5.62 12.86 9.38
C VAL A 181 -5.23 13.37 7.99
N VAL A 182 -5.44 12.55 6.96
CA VAL A 182 -5.13 12.91 5.57
C VAL A 182 -6.04 14.02 5.06
N CYS A 183 -7.35 13.97 5.33
CA CYS A 183 -8.28 15.02 4.93
C CYS A 183 -7.91 16.38 5.56
N SER A 184 -7.42 16.37 6.80
CA SER A 184 -6.99 17.60 7.48
C SER A 184 -5.73 18.18 6.82
N LEU A 185 -4.76 17.34 6.46
CA LEU A 185 -3.54 17.78 5.77
C LEU A 185 -3.76 18.17 4.31
N VAL A 186 -4.63 17.47 3.60
CA VAL A 186 -4.81 17.61 2.15
C VAL A 186 -5.88 18.63 1.79
N PHE A 187 -6.99 18.66 2.55
CA PHE A 187 -8.17 19.47 2.26
C PHE A 187 -8.52 20.45 3.39
N GLY A 188 -7.74 20.50 4.48
CA GLY A 188 -8.02 21.39 5.60
C GLY A 188 -9.32 21.06 6.34
N ILE A 189 -9.86 19.84 6.21
CA ILE A 189 -11.15 19.44 6.80
C ILE A 189 -11.04 18.14 7.59
N ARG A 190 -11.86 18.06 8.64
CA ARG A 190 -12.20 16.84 9.36
C ARG A 190 -13.68 16.55 9.17
N LEU A 191 -14.02 15.30 8.86
CA LEU A 191 -15.41 14.86 8.68
C LEU A 191 -15.89 14.05 9.90
N PRO A 192 -17.14 14.25 10.35
CA PRO A 192 -17.76 13.39 11.36
C PRO A 192 -17.83 11.93 10.92
N TYR A 193 -17.71 10.98 11.86
CA TYR A 193 -17.74 9.54 11.53
C TYR A 193 -19.12 9.04 11.07
N ASP A 194 -20.20 9.74 11.46
CA ASP A 194 -21.57 9.48 11.04
C ASP A 194 -21.95 10.16 9.72
N ASP A 195 -21.06 10.98 9.15
CA ASP A 195 -21.29 11.60 7.86
C ASP A 195 -21.39 10.55 6.74
N LYS A 196 -22.52 10.56 6.04
CA LYS A 196 -22.84 9.54 5.03
C LYS A 196 -21.97 9.65 3.78
N GLU A 197 -21.58 10.86 3.39
CA GLU A 197 -20.68 11.06 2.25
C GLU A 197 -19.29 10.50 2.59
N PHE A 198 -18.80 10.78 3.81
CA PHE A 198 -17.54 10.27 4.29
C PHE A 198 -17.54 8.74 4.38
N GLN A 199 -18.58 8.14 4.97
CA GLN A 199 -18.72 6.68 4.99
C GLN A 199 -18.70 6.07 3.58
N ALA A 200 -19.38 6.70 2.61
CA ALA A 200 -19.37 6.25 1.22
C ALA A 200 -17.97 6.35 0.58
N VAL A 201 -17.21 7.42 0.88
CA VAL A 201 -15.81 7.59 0.44
C VAL A 201 -14.91 6.50 1.02
N ILE A 202 -15.03 6.19 2.32
CA ILE A 202 -14.25 5.12 2.95
C ILE A 202 -14.61 3.74 2.40
N GLN A 203 -15.90 3.47 2.19
CA GLN A 203 -16.36 2.24 1.56
C GLN A 203 -15.83 2.12 0.13
N ALA A 204 -15.78 3.21 -0.63
CA ALA A 204 -15.21 3.23 -1.97
C ALA A 204 -13.68 3.00 -1.96
N ALA A 205 -12.95 3.59 -1.00
CA ALA A 205 -11.53 3.30 -0.83
C ALA A 205 -11.29 1.82 -0.48
N SER A 206 -12.09 1.24 0.42
CA SER A 206 -12.02 -0.18 0.77
C SER A 206 -12.37 -1.09 -0.41
N GLY A 207 -13.45 -0.79 -1.14
CA GLY A 207 -13.84 -1.51 -2.35
C GLY A 207 -12.79 -1.44 -3.44
N THR A 208 -12.08 -0.31 -3.57
CA THR A 208 -10.93 -0.16 -4.48
C THR A 208 -9.78 -1.08 -4.07
N LEU A 209 -9.40 -1.08 -2.78
CA LEU A 209 -8.34 -1.94 -2.23
C LEU A 209 -8.63 -3.44 -2.44
N LEU A 210 -9.88 -3.86 -2.17
CA LEU A 210 -10.36 -5.21 -2.38
C LEU A 210 -10.36 -5.57 -3.88
N GLY A 211 -10.89 -4.69 -4.72
CA GLY A 211 -11.01 -4.89 -6.16
C GLY A 211 -9.65 -5.16 -6.83
N ILE A 212 -8.66 -4.31 -6.57
CA ILE A 212 -7.31 -4.44 -7.16
C ILE A 212 -6.54 -5.66 -6.62
N SER A 213 -6.84 -6.11 -5.39
CA SER A 213 -6.17 -7.26 -4.77
C SER A 213 -6.85 -8.61 -5.04
N SER A 214 -8.11 -8.59 -5.45
CA SER A 214 -8.91 -9.79 -5.72
C SER A 214 -8.33 -10.66 -6.84
N PRO A 215 -8.68 -11.96 -6.91
CA PRO A 215 -8.31 -12.80 -8.05
C PRO A 215 -8.76 -12.22 -9.39
N TRP A 216 -9.92 -11.55 -9.44
CA TRP A 216 -10.39 -10.86 -10.64
C TRP A 216 -9.51 -9.67 -11.00
N GLY A 217 -9.14 -8.82 -10.03
CA GLY A 217 -8.22 -7.70 -10.23
C GLY A 217 -6.87 -8.17 -10.76
N GLN A 218 -6.34 -9.27 -10.21
CA GLN A 218 -5.12 -9.90 -10.69
C GLN A 218 -5.25 -10.43 -12.13
N ALA A 219 -6.40 -11.00 -12.50
CA ALA A 219 -6.67 -11.39 -13.89
C ALA A 219 -6.76 -10.17 -14.82
N TYR A 220 -7.37 -9.07 -14.35
CA TYR A 220 -7.42 -7.80 -15.08
C TYR A 220 -6.03 -7.22 -15.33
N GLU A 221 -5.11 -7.31 -14.37
CA GLU A 221 -3.71 -6.90 -14.55
C GLU A 221 -2.96 -7.67 -15.65
N MET A 222 -3.39 -8.90 -15.94
CA MET A 222 -2.81 -9.77 -16.98
C MET A 222 -3.51 -9.60 -18.34
N PHE A 223 -4.82 -9.38 -18.34
CA PHE A 223 -5.67 -9.44 -19.53
C PHE A 223 -6.58 -8.21 -19.70
N SER A 224 -6.13 -7.03 -19.27
CA SER A 224 -6.92 -5.79 -19.33
C SER A 224 -7.48 -5.53 -20.74
N TRP A 225 -6.67 -5.74 -21.79
CA TRP A 225 -7.10 -5.57 -23.19
C TRP A 225 -8.33 -6.41 -23.58
N LEU A 226 -8.49 -7.60 -22.98
CA LEU A 226 -9.60 -8.51 -23.25
C LEU A 226 -10.77 -8.26 -22.30
N LEU A 227 -10.49 -7.94 -21.03
CA LEU A 227 -11.49 -7.81 -19.98
C LEU A 227 -12.10 -6.41 -19.91
N GLN A 228 -11.41 -5.38 -20.37
CA GLN A 228 -11.88 -3.99 -20.38
C GLN A 228 -13.19 -3.75 -21.16
N PRO A 229 -13.45 -4.35 -22.34
CA PRO A 229 -14.71 -4.14 -23.05
C PRO A 229 -15.89 -4.97 -22.51
N LEU A 230 -15.62 -5.98 -21.67
CA LEU A 230 -16.65 -6.89 -21.15
C LEU A 230 -17.30 -6.30 -19.89
N PRO A 231 -18.57 -6.61 -19.58
CA PRO A 231 -19.09 -6.32 -18.24
C PRO A 231 -18.43 -7.22 -17.20
N GLY A 232 -18.11 -6.70 -16.03
CA GLY A 232 -17.54 -7.49 -14.94
C GLY A 232 -17.23 -6.67 -13.68
N PRO A 233 -16.66 -7.29 -12.63
CA PRO A 233 -16.38 -6.62 -11.35
C PRO A 233 -15.52 -5.34 -11.43
N HIS A 234 -14.81 -5.12 -12.54
CA HIS A 234 -14.07 -3.89 -12.74
C HIS A 234 -14.97 -2.66 -12.97
N THR A 235 -16.26 -2.83 -13.32
CA THR A 235 -17.23 -1.72 -13.36
C THR A 235 -17.54 -1.21 -11.96
N GLN A 236 -17.65 -2.11 -10.99
CA GLN A 236 -17.78 -1.75 -9.58
C GLN A 236 -16.51 -1.05 -9.06
N LEU A 237 -15.33 -1.52 -9.47
CA LEU A 237 -14.07 -0.83 -9.18
C LEU A 237 -14.05 0.59 -9.77
N GLN A 238 -14.49 0.78 -11.01
CA GLN A 238 -14.61 2.10 -11.64
C GLN A 238 -15.62 2.99 -10.90
N HIS A 239 -16.73 2.43 -10.41
CA HIS A 239 -17.68 3.17 -9.58
C HIS A 239 -17.04 3.67 -8.28
N HIS A 240 -16.32 2.81 -7.57
CA HIS A 240 -15.58 3.20 -6.37
C HIS A 240 -14.55 4.31 -6.64
N LEU A 241 -13.77 4.18 -7.73
CA LEU A 241 -12.83 5.23 -8.15
C LEU A 241 -13.56 6.54 -8.51
N GLY A 242 -14.74 6.43 -9.13
CA GLY A 242 -15.61 7.57 -9.42
C GLY A 242 -16.09 8.30 -8.17
N THR A 243 -16.48 7.56 -7.12
CA THR A 243 -16.86 8.15 -5.81
C THR A 243 -15.70 8.92 -5.18
N LEU A 244 -14.50 8.33 -5.17
CA LEU A 244 -13.30 9.00 -4.66
C LEU A 244 -12.98 10.27 -5.47
N ALA A 245 -13.01 10.16 -6.80
CA ALA A 245 -12.76 11.28 -7.69
C ALA A 245 -13.79 12.40 -7.48
N ALA A 246 -15.08 12.08 -7.42
CA ALA A 246 -16.16 13.05 -7.20
C ALA A 246 -15.97 13.83 -5.89
N PHE A 247 -15.65 13.14 -4.80
CA PHE A 247 -15.34 13.79 -3.52
C PHE A 247 -14.15 14.75 -3.67
N THR A 248 -13.04 14.29 -4.26
CA THR A 248 -11.85 15.16 -4.43
C THR A 248 -12.10 16.35 -5.34
N ILE A 249 -12.87 16.20 -6.41
CA ILE A 249 -13.28 17.29 -7.31
C ILE A 249 -14.08 18.32 -6.52
N GLN A 250 -15.08 17.87 -5.75
CA GLN A 250 -15.91 18.74 -4.94
C GLN A 250 -15.07 19.52 -3.90
N GLN A 251 -14.10 18.88 -3.25
CA GLN A 251 -13.22 19.57 -2.30
C GLN A 251 -12.31 20.57 -3.00
N VAL A 252 -11.69 20.22 -4.14
CA VAL A 252 -10.85 21.16 -4.91
C VAL A 252 -11.65 22.37 -5.39
N GLN A 253 -12.88 22.17 -5.86
CA GLN A 253 -13.77 23.27 -6.27
C GLN A 253 -14.09 24.22 -5.09
N LYS A 254 -14.34 23.68 -3.89
CA LYS A 254 -14.56 24.49 -2.68
C LYS A 254 -13.32 25.34 -2.34
N HIS A 255 -12.11 24.81 -2.54
CA HIS A 255 -10.86 25.54 -2.32
C HIS A 255 -10.69 26.64 -3.38
N GLN A 256 -10.90 26.33 -4.65
CA GLN A 256 -10.84 27.32 -5.73
C GLN A 256 -11.78 28.51 -5.50
N GLY A 257 -12.99 28.27 -4.99
CA GLY A 257 -13.96 29.32 -4.67
C GLY A 257 -13.57 30.23 -3.48
N ARG A 258 -12.66 29.78 -2.61
CA ARG A 258 -12.16 30.52 -1.43
C ARG A 258 -10.68 30.89 -1.55
N PHE A 259 -10.09 30.65 -2.71
CA PHE A 259 -8.65 30.73 -2.91
C PHE A 259 -8.17 32.18 -2.82
N GLN A 260 -7.16 32.40 -1.99
CA GLN A 260 -6.49 33.68 -1.83
C GLN A 260 -5.04 33.53 -2.27
N THR A 261 -4.58 34.42 -3.15
CA THR A 261 -3.19 34.42 -3.63
C THR A 261 -2.20 35.02 -2.62
N SER A 262 -2.72 35.68 -1.58
CA SER A 262 -1.94 36.29 -0.50
C SER A 262 -2.19 35.56 0.82
N GLY A 263 -1.24 34.71 1.22
CA GLY A 263 -1.29 33.99 2.51
C GLY A 263 -0.49 32.69 2.49
N PRO A 264 -0.19 32.11 3.66
CA PRO A 264 0.37 30.77 3.73
C PRO A 264 -0.68 29.73 3.29
N ALA A 265 -0.21 28.64 2.66
CA ALA A 265 -1.08 27.51 2.35
C ALA A 265 -1.61 26.86 3.63
N ARG A 266 -2.92 26.59 3.68
CA ARG A 266 -3.56 25.92 4.83
C ARG A 266 -3.49 24.40 4.73
N ASP A 267 -3.39 23.89 3.51
CA ASP A 267 -3.41 22.47 3.16
C ASP A 267 -2.70 22.23 1.81
N VAL A 268 -2.60 20.97 1.39
CA VAL A 268 -1.91 20.60 0.14
C VAL A 268 -2.63 21.17 -1.08
N VAL A 269 -3.96 21.26 -1.10
CA VAL A 269 -4.70 21.83 -2.23
C VAL A 269 -4.36 23.31 -2.40
N ASP A 270 -4.41 24.10 -1.33
CA ASP A 270 -4.02 25.50 -1.34
C ASP A 270 -2.56 25.69 -1.78
N ALA A 271 -1.64 24.87 -1.25
CA ALA A 271 -0.24 24.93 -1.64
C ALA A 271 -0.07 24.69 -3.16
N PHE A 272 -0.82 23.73 -3.71
CA PHE A 272 -0.76 23.39 -5.11
C PHE A 272 -1.38 24.50 -5.96
N LEU A 273 -2.52 25.06 -5.56
CA LEU A 273 -3.15 26.20 -6.25
C LEU A 273 -2.26 27.45 -6.25
N LEU A 274 -1.56 27.74 -5.14
CA LEU A 274 -0.54 28.81 -5.09
C LEU A 274 0.59 28.54 -6.09
N LYS A 275 1.06 27.29 -6.18
CA LYS A 275 2.10 26.91 -7.13
C LYS A 275 1.63 27.02 -8.59
N MET A 276 0.39 26.63 -8.88
CA MET A 276 -0.24 26.82 -10.19
C MET A 276 -0.35 28.30 -10.55
N ALA A 277 -0.67 29.17 -9.59
CA ALA A 277 -0.74 30.62 -9.81
C ALA A 277 0.66 31.22 -10.11
N GLN A 278 1.71 30.74 -9.42
CA GLN A 278 3.09 31.18 -9.64
C GLN A 278 3.63 30.76 -11.01
N GLU A 279 3.25 29.57 -11.50
CA GLU A 279 3.72 29.02 -12.78
C GLU A 279 2.71 29.19 -13.92
N LYS A 280 1.70 30.06 -13.76
CA LYS A 280 0.63 30.25 -14.75
C LYS A 280 1.13 30.61 -16.16
N GLN A 281 2.30 31.26 -16.25
CA GLN A 281 2.90 31.66 -17.52
C GLN A 281 3.89 30.63 -18.09
N ASP A 282 4.18 29.54 -17.38
CA ASP A 282 5.07 28.48 -17.85
C ASP A 282 4.28 27.41 -18.63
N PRO A 283 4.44 27.32 -19.97
CA PRO A 283 3.74 26.31 -20.77
C PRO A 283 4.23 24.88 -20.50
N GLY A 284 5.40 24.71 -19.87
CA GLY A 284 5.98 23.42 -19.50
C GLY A 284 5.66 22.97 -18.07
N THR A 285 4.81 23.71 -17.34
CA THR A 285 4.51 23.40 -15.94
C THR A 285 3.79 22.07 -15.78
N GLU A 286 4.20 21.31 -14.76
CA GLU A 286 3.52 20.08 -14.34
C GLU A 286 2.46 20.35 -13.27
N PHE A 287 2.30 21.59 -12.83
CA PHE A 287 1.25 22.01 -11.90
C PHE A 287 -0.02 22.33 -12.68
N THR A 288 -0.69 21.26 -13.11
CA THR A 288 -1.97 21.30 -13.84
C THR A 288 -3.11 20.85 -12.96
N GLU A 289 -4.35 21.21 -13.32
CA GLU A 289 -5.56 20.75 -12.61
C GLU A 289 -5.65 19.22 -12.56
N LYS A 290 -5.29 18.53 -13.65
CA LYS A 290 -5.26 17.07 -13.69
C LYS A 290 -4.24 16.49 -12.72
N ASN A 291 -3.03 17.06 -12.64
CA ASN A 291 -2.02 16.62 -11.68
C ASN A 291 -2.40 16.94 -10.24
N LEU A 292 -3.09 18.06 -9.98
CA LEU A 292 -3.68 18.37 -8.67
C LEU A 292 -4.67 17.30 -8.26
N LEU A 293 -5.72 17.07 -9.06
CA LEU A 293 -6.77 16.10 -8.76
C LEU A 293 -6.19 14.71 -8.54
N MET A 294 -5.36 14.22 -9.46
CA MET A 294 -4.75 12.89 -9.34
C MET A 294 -3.80 12.77 -8.14
N THR A 295 -3.12 13.85 -7.76
CA THR A 295 -2.27 13.85 -6.56
C THR A 295 -3.11 13.73 -5.30
N VAL A 296 -4.16 14.54 -5.14
CA VAL A 296 -4.97 14.54 -3.91
C VAL A 296 -5.87 13.30 -3.80
N THR A 297 -6.39 12.77 -4.91
CA THR A 297 -7.08 11.47 -4.93
C THR A 297 -6.16 10.34 -4.49
N TYR A 298 -4.90 10.33 -4.96
CA TYR A 298 -3.92 9.35 -4.52
C TYR A 298 -3.59 9.49 -3.03
N LEU A 299 -3.34 10.71 -2.54
CA LEU A 299 -2.99 10.95 -1.13
C LEU A 299 -4.12 10.48 -0.21
N LEU A 300 -5.38 10.80 -0.54
CA LEU A 300 -6.56 10.32 0.17
C LEU A 300 -6.58 8.79 0.23
N PHE A 301 -6.53 8.10 -0.91
CA PHE A 301 -6.56 6.63 -0.93
C PHE A 301 -5.39 6.00 -0.14
N ALA A 302 -4.17 6.50 -0.35
CA ALA A 302 -2.95 5.92 0.21
C ALA A 302 -2.90 6.04 1.74
N GLY A 303 -3.22 7.22 2.29
CA GLY A 303 -3.17 7.45 3.73
C GLY A 303 -4.38 6.87 4.49
N THR A 304 -5.52 6.67 3.83
CA THR A 304 -6.70 6.06 4.46
C THR A 304 -6.53 4.56 4.69
N MET A 305 -6.27 3.79 3.63
CA MET A 305 -6.44 2.33 3.71
C MET A 305 -5.27 1.59 4.35
N THR A 306 -4.04 2.07 4.14
CA THR A 306 -2.83 1.32 4.49
C THR A 306 -2.53 1.34 6.00
N ILE A 307 -2.72 2.51 6.62
CA ILE A 307 -2.49 2.72 8.05
C ILE A 307 -3.59 1.98 8.84
N GLY A 308 -4.86 2.19 8.50
CA GLY A 308 -5.99 1.50 9.13
C GLY A 308 -5.89 -0.03 9.06
N ALA A 309 -5.46 -0.58 7.91
CA ALA A 309 -5.23 -2.02 7.78
C ALA A 309 -4.09 -2.53 8.67
N THR A 310 -3.02 -1.75 8.82
CA THR A 310 -1.87 -2.11 9.66
C THR A 310 -2.23 -2.06 11.15
N ILE A 311 -2.92 -1.01 11.61
CA ILE A 311 -3.40 -0.92 13.00
C ILE A 311 -4.36 -2.09 13.27
N ARG A 312 -5.32 -2.33 12.37
CA ARG A 312 -6.27 -3.43 12.49
C ARG A 312 -5.56 -4.78 12.65
N TYR A 313 -4.50 -5.03 11.88
CA TYR A 313 -3.71 -6.26 12.02
C TYR A 313 -2.93 -6.32 13.33
N ALA A 314 -2.35 -5.20 13.77
CA ALA A 314 -1.66 -5.12 15.06
C ALA A 314 -2.62 -5.43 16.22
N LEU A 315 -3.84 -4.89 16.20
CA LEU A 315 -4.88 -5.22 17.20
C LEU A 315 -5.26 -6.71 17.15
N LEU A 316 -5.43 -7.28 15.96
CA LEU A 316 -5.68 -8.72 15.79
C LEU A 316 -4.58 -9.59 16.40
N LEU A 317 -3.32 -9.20 16.22
CA LEU A 317 -2.18 -9.90 16.82
C LEU A 317 -2.22 -9.82 18.35
N LEU A 318 -2.56 -8.67 18.93
CA LEU A 318 -2.68 -8.54 20.38
C LEU A 318 -3.84 -9.35 20.97
N LEU A 319 -4.94 -9.50 20.23
CA LEU A 319 -6.04 -10.40 20.60
C LEU A 319 -5.62 -11.87 20.52
N ARG A 320 -4.80 -12.23 19.53
CA ARG A 320 -4.26 -13.58 19.36
C ARG A 320 -3.20 -13.94 20.40
N TYR A 321 -2.43 -12.95 20.86
CA TYR A 321 -1.33 -13.11 21.81
C TYR A 321 -1.53 -12.20 23.03
N PRO A 322 -2.45 -12.55 23.96
CA PRO A 322 -2.75 -11.71 25.14
C PRO A 322 -1.53 -11.38 26.00
N GLN A 323 -0.54 -12.29 26.08
CA GLN A 323 0.72 -12.07 26.78
C GLN A 323 1.54 -10.91 26.20
N VAL A 324 1.46 -10.69 24.88
CA VAL A 324 2.12 -9.56 24.22
C VAL A 324 1.38 -8.27 24.55
N GLN A 325 0.04 -8.29 24.55
CA GLN A 325 -0.79 -7.16 24.97
C GLN A 325 -0.46 -6.73 26.40
N GLN A 326 -0.38 -7.70 27.32
CA GLN A 326 -0.04 -7.46 28.72
C GLN A 326 1.32 -6.79 28.86
N ARG A 327 2.35 -7.30 28.18
CA ARG A 327 3.69 -6.72 28.24
C ARG A 327 3.78 -5.31 27.63
N VAL A 328 3.05 -5.03 26.55
CA VAL A 328 2.94 -3.65 26.01
C VAL A 328 2.30 -2.73 27.03
N ARG A 329 1.23 -3.17 27.70
CA ARG A 329 0.54 -2.38 28.71
C ARG A 329 1.43 -2.09 29.92
N GLU A 330 2.17 -3.08 30.40
CA GLU A 330 3.15 -2.90 31.48
C GLU A 330 4.20 -1.84 31.11
N GLU A 331 4.74 -1.90 29.89
CA GLU A 331 5.69 -0.90 29.38
C GLU A 331 5.07 0.51 29.34
N LEU A 332 3.83 0.65 28.83
CA LEU A 332 3.11 1.91 28.77
C LEU A 332 2.84 2.50 30.17
N ILE A 333 2.41 1.67 31.12
CA ILE A 333 2.14 2.10 32.51
C ILE A 333 3.43 2.57 33.18
N GLN A 334 4.51 1.79 33.02
CA GLN A 334 5.80 2.07 33.65
C GLN A 334 6.41 3.39 33.14
N GLU A 335 6.40 3.60 31.82
CA GLU A 335 7.16 4.70 31.20
C GLU A 335 6.36 6.01 31.05
N LEU A 336 5.04 5.92 30.90
CA LEU A 336 4.20 7.11 30.68
C LEU A 336 3.48 7.57 31.95
N GLY A 337 3.25 6.66 32.90
CA GLY A 337 2.43 6.93 34.09
C GLY A 337 0.94 7.17 33.76
N PRO A 338 0.11 7.42 34.78
CA PRO A 338 -1.31 7.70 34.57
C PRO A 338 -1.55 9.10 34.01
N GLY A 339 -2.53 9.23 33.11
CA GLY A 339 -3.13 10.51 32.74
C GLY A 339 -2.39 11.36 31.69
N ARG A 340 -1.23 10.93 31.17
CA ARG A 340 -0.53 11.62 30.09
C ARG A 340 -0.72 10.88 28.75
N ALA A 341 -1.22 11.58 27.74
CA ALA A 341 -1.36 11.02 26.39
C ALA A 341 0.01 10.65 25.77
N PRO A 342 0.11 9.59 24.96
CA PRO A 342 1.34 9.23 24.28
C PRO A 342 1.75 10.27 23.24
N SER A 343 3.05 10.56 23.17
CA SER A 343 3.67 11.43 22.17
C SER A 343 4.68 10.68 21.32
N LEU A 344 5.11 11.27 20.21
CA LEU A 344 6.17 10.72 19.35
C LEU A 344 7.51 10.63 20.08
N SER A 345 7.78 11.55 21.00
CA SER A 345 8.99 11.55 21.84
C SER A 345 9.06 10.36 22.80
N ASP A 346 7.92 9.73 23.13
CA ASP A 346 7.87 8.57 24.01
C ASP A 346 8.41 7.30 23.37
N ARG A 347 8.45 7.25 22.04
CA ARG A 347 8.86 6.07 21.26
C ARG A 347 10.21 5.50 21.68
N VAL A 348 11.16 6.36 22.04
CA VAL A 348 12.51 5.90 22.45
C VAL A 348 12.50 5.16 23.79
N ARG A 349 11.49 5.40 24.64
CA ARG A 349 11.33 4.79 25.97
C ARG A 349 10.47 3.53 25.94
N LEU A 350 9.82 3.23 24.81
CA LEU A 350 8.87 2.14 24.66
C LEU A 350 9.35 1.13 23.58
N PRO A 351 10.57 0.56 23.72
CA PRO A 351 11.17 -0.28 22.69
C PRO A 351 10.38 -1.56 22.40
N TYR A 352 9.73 -2.19 23.38
CA TYR A 352 8.94 -3.39 23.17
C TYR A 352 7.66 -3.08 22.37
N THR A 353 6.98 -1.99 22.70
CA THR A 353 5.81 -1.51 21.96
C THR A 353 6.17 -1.19 20.51
N ASP A 354 7.32 -0.55 20.27
CA ASP A 354 7.79 -0.27 18.92
C ASP A 354 8.18 -1.56 18.17
N ALA A 355 8.80 -2.53 18.87
CA ALA A 355 9.11 -3.84 18.32
C ALA A 355 7.85 -4.63 17.91
N VAL A 356 6.75 -4.51 18.67
CA VAL A 356 5.44 -5.10 18.32
C VAL A 356 4.90 -4.52 17.02
N LEU A 357 4.96 -3.19 16.86
CA LEU A 357 4.52 -2.54 15.62
C LEU A 357 5.39 -2.94 14.41
N HIS A 358 6.71 -3.00 14.59
CA HIS A 358 7.62 -3.48 13.54
C HIS A 358 7.30 -4.92 13.14
N GLU A 359 7.08 -5.80 14.12
CA GLU A 359 6.74 -7.20 13.84
C GLU A 359 5.37 -7.35 13.18
N ALA A 360 4.38 -6.52 13.55
CA ALA A 360 3.08 -6.49 12.89
C ALA A 360 3.20 -6.08 11.41
N GLN A 361 3.99 -5.03 11.10
CA GLN A 361 4.24 -4.60 9.72
C GLN A 361 5.00 -5.67 8.92
N ARG A 362 6.00 -6.31 9.53
CA ARG A 362 6.79 -7.38 8.91
C ARG A 362 5.91 -8.56 8.54
N LEU A 363 5.16 -9.08 9.52
CA LEU A 363 4.35 -10.28 9.34
C LEU A 363 3.17 -10.06 8.38
N LEU A 364 2.54 -8.88 8.42
CA LEU A 364 1.49 -8.54 7.47
C LEU A 364 2.03 -8.47 6.03
N ALA A 365 3.23 -7.91 5.87
CA ALA A 365 3.82 -7.53 4.58
C ALA A 365 2.75 -6.92 3.67
N LEU A 366 2.17 -5.79 4.10
CA LEU A 366 0.94 -5.22 3.53
C LEU A 366 0.95 -5.12 2.00
N VAL A 367 2.10 -4.82 1.39
CA VAL A 367 2.29 -4.78 -0.07
C VAL A 367 3.35 -5.82 -0.47
N PRO A 368 3.00 -7.13 -0.54
CA PRO A 368 3.99 -8.20 -0.60
C PRO A 368 4.79 -8.22 -1.90
N MET A 369 4.22 -7.74 -3.01
CA MET A 369 4.89 -7.66 -4.32
C MET A 369 5.60 -6.31 -4.56
N GLY A 370 5.58 -5.41 -3.58
CA GLY A 370 5.93 -4.01 -3.79
C GLY A 370 5.01 -3.33 -4.81
N MET A 371 5.30 -2.07 -5.13
CA MET A 371 4.64 -1.37 -6.23
C MET A 371 5.45 -1.55 -7.51
N PRO A 372 4.85 -1.80 -8.69
CA PRO A 372 5.59 -2.03 -9.94
C PRO A 372 6.55 -0.90 -10.29
N HIS A 373 7.80 -1.22 -10.62
CA HIS A 373 8.78 -0.28 -11.15
C HIS A 373 8.95 -0.46 -12.66
N THR A 374 9.58 0.49 -13.34
CA THR A 374 10.03 0.37 -14.73
C THR A 374 11.46 0.86 -14.89
N ILE A 375 12.19 0.21 -15.78
CA ILE A 375 13.56 0.61 -16.12
C ILE A 375 13.55 1.90 -16.94
N THR A 376 14.18 2.96 -16.43
CA THR A 376 14.15 4.30 -17.06
C THR A 376 15.08 4.42 -18.26
N ARG A 377 16.16 3.63 -18.28
CA ARG A 377 17.13 3.51 -19.37
C ARG A 377 17.67 2.09 -19.42
N THR A 378 17.99 1.57 -20.62
CA THR A 378 18.56 0.22 -20.76
C THR A 378 19.78 0.08 -19.85
N THR A 379 19.75 -0.91 -18.95
CA THR A 379 20.76 -1.08 -17.89
C THR A 379 21.25 -2.52 -17.80
N CYS A 380 22.47 -2.71 -17.30
CA CYS A 380 23.00 -4.01 -16.94
C CYS A 380 22.79 -4.28 -15.45
N PHE A 381 22.11 -5.38 -15.12
CA PHE A 381 21.84 -5.81 -13.75
C PHE A 381 22.15 -7.30 -13.60
N ARG A 382 23.11 -7.65 -12.74
CA ARG A 382 23.59 -9.03 -12.51
C ARG A 382 23.93 -9.80 -13.80
N GLY A 383 24.58 -9.13 -14.75
CA GLY A 383 24.96 -9.70 -16.06
C GLY A 383 23.83 -9.76 -17.09
N TYR A 384 22.61 -9.34 -16.73
CA TYR A 384 21.47 -9.22 -17.62
C TYR A 384 21.34 -7.79 -18.15
N THR A 385 20.99 -7.62 -19.42
CA THR A 385 20.60 -6.33 -20.01
C THR A 385 19.09 -6.20 -19.95
N LEU A 386 18.62 -5.23 -19.16
CA LEU A 386 17.21 -4.89 -19.02
C LEU A 386 16.89 -3.70 -19.94
N PRO A 387 16.10 -3.89 -21.01
CA PRO A 387 15.71 -2.79 -21.88
C PRO A 387 14.90 -1.71 -21.13
N LYS A 388 15.04 -0.45 -21.56
CA LYS A 388 14.16 0.65 -21.13
C LYS A 388 12.69 0.23 -21.22
N GLY A 389 11.90 0.59 -20.20
CA GLY A 389 10.48 0.27 -20.09
C GLY A 389 10.17 -1.12 -19.57
N THR A 390 11.16 -1.97 -19.32
CA THR A 390 10.93 -3.28 -18.68
C THR A 390 10.36 -3.08 -17.28
N GLU A 391 9.23 -3.72 -16.97
CA GLU A 391 8.62 -3.68 -15.64
C GLU A 391 9.43 -4.52 -14.65
N VAL A 392 9.43 -4.10 -13.39
CA VAL A 392 10.16 -4.75 -12.30
C VAL A 392 9.28 -4.87 -11.06
N PHE A 393 9.14 -6.07 -10.50
CA PHE A 393 8.45 -6.32 -9.22
C PHE A 393 9.48 -6.59 -8.11
N PRO A 394 9.67 -5.66 -7.17
CA PRO A 394 10.48 -5.89 -5.98
C PRO A 394 9.63 -6.63 -4.93
N LEU A 395 9.79 -7.94 -4.80
CA LEU A 395 8.98 -8.74 -3.85
C LEU A 395 9.37 -8.44 -2.40
N ILE A 396 8.87 -7.33 -1.86
CA ILE A 396 9.13 -6.87 -0.48
C ILE A 396 8.77 -7.94 0.55
N GLY A 397 7.67 -8.67 0.32
CA GLY A 397 7.25 -9.76 1.20
C GLY A 397 8.30 -10.88 1.32
N SER A 398 9.12 -11.10 0.28
CA SER A 398 10.21 -12.08 0.32
C SER A 398 11.35 -11.66 1.23
N ILE A 399 11.54 -10.35 1.42
CA ILE A 399 12.53 -9.78 2.32
C ILE A 399 12.01 -9.83 3.76
N LEU A 400 10.76 -9.40 3.97
CA LEU A 400 10.13 -9.37 5.29
C LEU A 400 9.91 -10.78 5.88
N HIS A 401 9.92 -11.81 5.05
CA HIS A 401 9.80 -13.21 5.43
C HIS A 401 11.05 -14.05 5.10
N ASP A 402 12.20 -13.40 4.91
CA ASP A 402 13.45 -14.11 4.62
C ASP A 402 13.88 -14.94 5.85
N PRO A 403 13.90 -16.29 5.78
CA PRO A 403 14.30 -17.13 6.90
C PRO A 403 15.79 -16.97 7.27
N ALA A 404 16.63 -16.45 6.38
CA ALA A 404 18.03 -16.14 6.68
C ALA A 404 18.17 -14.92 7.59
N VAL A 405 17.20 -14.01 7.58
CA VAL A 405 17.19 -12.79 8.41
C VAL A 405 16.27 -12.93 9.62
N PHE A 406 15.10 -13.53 9.43
CA PHE A 406 14.07 -13.69 10.46
C PHE A 406 13.79 -15.18 10.71
N GLN A 407 14.37 -15.75 11.78
CA GLN A 407 14.18 -17.17 12.17
C GLN A 407 12.70 -17.54 12.38
N ASN A 408 12.13 -18.58 11.80
CA ASN A 408 10.66 -18.83 11.84
C ASN A 408 9.84 -17.62 11.33
N PRO A 409 10.01 -17.18 10.07
CA PRO A 409 9.46 -15.91 9.59
C PRO A 409 7.92 -15.84 9.60
N GLY A 410 7.23 -16.97 9.67
CA GLY A 410 5.76 -17.03 9.77
C GLY A 410 5.19 -16.84 11.18
N GLU A 411 6.04 -16.80 12.21
CA GLU A 411 5.61 -16.62 13.60
C GLU A 411 5.70 -15.14 14.00
N PHE A 412 4.71 -14.70 14.78
CA PHE A 412 4.71 -13.37 15.39
C PHE A 412 5.63 -13.37 16.62
N HIS A 413 6.77 -12.68 16.52
CA HIS A 413 7.74 -12.59 17.61
C HIS A 413 8.37 -11.18 17.69
N PRO A 414 7.84 -10.27 18.54
CA PRO A 414 8.36 -8.92 18.70
C PRO A 414 9.86 -8.86 19.06
N GLY A 415 10.37 -9.86 19.79
CA GLY A 415 11.79 -9.93 20.17
C GLY A 415 12.78 -9.93 19.00
N ARG A 416 12.32 -10.14 17.75
CA ARG A 416 13.15 -9.95 16.54
C ARG A 416 13.70 -8.54 16.42
N PHE A 417 12.93 -7.56 16.85
CA PHE A 417 13.25 -6.15 16.76
C PHE A 417 13.85 -5.62 18.06
N LEU A 418 14.29 -6.50 18.96
CA LEU A 418 15.02 -6.14 20.16
C LEU A 418 16.46 -6.66 20.10
N ASP A 419 17.38 -5.91 20.70
CA ASP A 419 18.73 -6.38 21.03
C ASP A 419 18.77 -7.02 22.43
N GLU A 420 19.97 -7.43 22.86
CA GLU A 420 20.19 -8.09 24.15
C GLU A 420 19.88 -7.18 25.35
N ASP A 421 19.97 -5.86 25.18
CA ASP A 421 19.65 -4.85 26.19
C ASP A 421 18.15 -4.50 26.21
N GLY A 422 17.35 -5.11 25.32
CA GLY A 422 15.92 -4.80 25.17
C GLY A 422 15.64 -3.48 24.46
N ARG A 423 16.62 -2.90 23.75
CA ARG A 423 16.43 -1.72 22.91
C ARG A 423 16.00 -2.12 21.51
N LEU A 424 15.35 -1.19 20.81
CA LEU A 424 14.91 -1.43 19.44
C LEU A 424 16.10 -1.64 18.49
N ARG A 425 16.20 -2.84 17.92
CA ARG A 425 17.15 -3.20 16.87
C ARG A 425 16.55 -2.93 15.49
N LYS A 426 17.20 -2.05 14.73
CA LYS A 426 16.85 -1.80 13.32
C LYS A 426 17.38 -2.92 12.43
N HIS A 427 16.57 -3.34 11.47
CA HIS A 427 16.95 -4.31 10.43
C HIS A 427 16.97 -3.65 9.07
N GLU A 428 18.06 -3.79 8.32
CA GLU A 428 18.12 -3.31 6.93
C GLU A 428 17.13 -4.03 6.01
N ALA A 429 16.67 -5.22 6.41
CA ALA A 429 15.64 -6.00 5.73
C ALA A 429 14.21 -5.55 6.07
N PHE A 430 14.04 -4.62 7.03
CA PHE A 430 12.72 -4.08 7.37
C PHE A 430 12.33 -2.97 6.38
N LEU A 431 11.72 -3.38 5.26
CA LEU A 431 11.37 -2.50 4.14
C LEU A 431 9.87 -2.42 3.83
N PRO A 432 8.95 -2.26 4.81
CA PRO A 432 7.51 -2.19 4.53
C PRO A 432 7.12 -0.98 3.67
N TYR A 433 7.97 0.05 3.61
CA TYR A 433 7.78 1.26 2.82
C TYR A 433 8.54 1.27 1.47
N SER A 434 9.06 0.11 1.05
CA SER A 434 9.99 -0.05 -0.07
C SER A 434 11.35 0.65 0.17
N LEU A 435 12.14 0.83 -0.88
CA LEU A 435 13.48 1.42 -0.85
C LEU A 435 13.70 2.32 -2.09
N GLY A 436 14.69 3.20 -2.02
CA GLY A 436 15.20 3.94 -3.18
C GLY A 436 14.44 5.22 -3.50
N LYS A 437 14.56 5.69 -4.75
CA LYS A 437 14.02 6.98 -5.20
C LYS A 437 12.49 7.08 -5.07
N ARG A 438 11.79 5.94 -5.12
CA ARG A 438 10.33 5.83 -4.94
C ARG A 438 9.90 5.23 -3.60
N VAL A 439 10.73 5.34 -2.55
CA VAL A 439 10.30 5.04 -1.17
C VAL A 439 8.99 5.77 -0.84
N CYS A 440 8.14 5.16 -0.01
CA CYS A 440 6.83 5.69 0.34
C CYS A 440 6.90 7.19 0.68
N LEU A 441 6.08 8.00 0.00
CA LEU A 441 6.06 9.44 0.18
C LEU A 441 5.59 9.83 1.60
N GLY A 442 4.67 9.04 2.17
CA GLY A 442 4.08 9.27 3.48
C GLY A 442 4.74 8.48 4.62
N GLU A 443 5.96 7.93 4.45
CA GLU A 443 6.58 7.08 5.48
C GLU A 443 6.63 7.77 6.87
N GLY A 444 7.07 9.03 6.91
CA GLY A 444 7.16 9.78 8.18
C GLY A 444 5.80 9.95 8.86
N LEU A 445 4.78 10.32 8.10
CA LEU A 445 3.40 10.44 8.59
C LEU A 445 2.84 9.09 9.05
N ALA A 446 2.99 8.05 8.23
CA ALA A 446 2.50 6.71 8.55
C ALA A 446 3.13 6.16 9.83
N ARG A 447 4.45 6.35 10.05
CA ARG A 447 5.12 5.92 11.29
C ARG A 447 4.59 6.67 12.52
N ALA A 448 4.26 7.96 12.38
CA ALA A 448 3.69 8.76 13.46
C ALA A 448 2.25 8.32 13.78
N GLU A 449 1.41 8.15 12.75
CA GLU A 449 0.03 7.67 12.92
C GLU A 449 -0.02 6.27 13.54
N LEU A 450 0.74 5.31 12.99
CA LEU A 450 0.78 3.95 13.53
C LEU A 450 1.18 3.95 15.00
N TRP A 451 2.16 4.78 15.37
CA TRP A 451 2.61 4.90 16.76
C TRP A 451 1.51 5.47 17.66
N LEU A 452 0.97 6.64 17.33
CA LEU A 452 0.05 7.39 18.18
C LEU A 452 -1.31 6.69 18.29
N PHE A 453 -1.86 6.15 17.19
CA PHE A 453 -3.11 5.38 17.25
C PHE A 453 -2.93 4.11 18.08
N PHE A 454 -1.86 3.34 17.83
CA PHE A 454 -1.66 2.06 18.54
C PHE A 454 -1.43 2.25 20.04
N THR A 455 -0.52 3.15 20.41
CA THR A 455 -0.21 3.41 21.83
C THR A 455 -1.39 4.00 22.58
N SER A 456 -2.15 4.91 21.97
CA SER A 456 -3.28 5.56 22.64
C SER A 456 -4.47 4.62 22.80
N ILE A 457 -4.73 3.73 21.82
CA ILE A 457 -5.74 2.67 21.97
C ILE A 457 -5.38 1.76 23.15
N LEU A 458 -4.11 1.35 23.27
CA LEU A 458 -3.67 0.44 24.34
C LEU A 458 -3.50 1.10 25.70
N GLN A 459 -3.27 2.42 25.72
CA GLN A 459 -3.34 3.19 26.95
C GLN A 459 -4.79 3.30 27.43
N ALA A 460 -5.72 3.61 26.52
CA ALA A 460 -7.13 3.83 26.85
C ALA A 460 -7.90 2.54 27.15
N PHE A 461 -7.55 1.42 26.51
CA PHE A 461 -8.34 0.20 26.57
C PHE A 461 -7.53 -1.08 26.76
N SER A 462 -8.14 -2.03 27.47
CA SER A 462 -7.85 -3.46 27.37
C SER A 462 -8.66 -4.05 26.22
N LEU A 463 -8.04 -4.87 25.39
CA LEU A 463 -8.66 -5.45 24.19
C LEU A 463 -9.04 -6.91 24.45
N GLU A 464 -10.29 -7.23 24.13
CA GLU A 464 -10.83 -8.59 24.22
C GLU A 464 -11.46 -9.01 22.89
N THR A 465 -11.52 -10.32 22.68
CA THR A 465 -12.21 -10.93 21.54
C THR A 465 -13.39 -11.75 22.06
N PRO A 466 -14.54 -11.80 21.36
CA PRO A 466 -15.69 -12.60 21.79
C PRO A 466 -15.51 -14.11 21.57
N CYS A 467 -14.46 -14.54 20.85
CA CYS A 467 -14.12 -15.94 20.65
C CYS A 467 -12.77 -16.28 21.30
N PRO A 468 -12.44 -17.56 21.51
CA PRO A 468 -11.12 -17.96 21.98
C PRO A 468 -10.00 -17.35 21.11
N PRO A 469 -8.91 -16.80 21.70
CA PRO A 469 -7.77 -16.27 20.94
C PRO A 469 -7.24 -17.26 19.90
N GLY A 470 -7.28 -18.56 20.23
CA GLY A 470 -6.92 -19.72 19.40
C GLY A 470 -7.70 -19.87 18.09
N ASP A 471 -8.85 -19.21 17.95
CA ASP A 471 -9.71 -19.28 16.76
C ASP A 471 -9.49 -18.11 15.79
N LEU A 472 -8.78 -17.06 16.21
CA LEU A 472 -8.48 -15.91 15.36
C LEU A 472 -7.48 -16.29 14.26
N SER A 473 -7.92 -16.22 13.00
CA SER A 473 -7.03 -16.40 11.85
C SER A 473 -6.12 -15.20 11.68
N LEU A 474 -4.82 -15.43 11.50
CA LEU A 474 -3.84 -14.39 11.14
C LEU A 474 -3.57 -14.32 9.64
N LYS A 475 -4.14 -15.24 8.85
CA LYS A 475 -3.93 -15.29 7.40
C LYS A 475 -4.72 -14.17 6.74
N PRO A 476 -4.13 -13.42 5.79
CA PRO A 476 -4.86 -12.43 5.02
C PRO A 476 -6.10 -13.06 4.37
N ALA A 477 -7.24 -12.36 4.45
CA ALA A 477 -8.47 -12.78 3.78
C ALA A 477 -8.32 -12.72 2.25
N ILE A 478 -7.55 -11.73 1.77
CA ILE A 478 -7.17 -11.59 0.37
C ILE A 478 -5.67 -11.30 0.30
N SER A 479 -4.97 -11.97 -0.60
CA SER A 479 -3.56 -11.72 -0.91
C SER A 479 -3.41 -11.45 -2.41
N GLY A 480 -3.07 -10.21 -2.74
CA GLY A 480 -2.83 -9.75 -4.11
C GLY A 480 -1.80 -8.64 -4.12
N LEU A 481 -2.15 -7.49 -4.72
CA LEU A 481 -1.32 -6.29 -4.58
C LEU A 481 -1.18 -5.89 -3.09
N PHE A 482 -2.25 -6.04 -2.32
CA PHE A 482 -2.25 -5.89 -0.87
C PHE A 482 -2.58 -7.21 -0.16
N ASN A 483 -1.99 -7.40 1.02
CA ASN A 483 -2.43 -8.39 2.00
C ASN A 483 -3.48 -7.75 2.90
N ILE A 484 -4.73 -8.19 2.77
CA ILE A 484 -5.85 -7.61 3.51
C ILE A 484 -6.13 -8.47 4.75
N PRO A 485 -5.97 -7.93 5.97
CA PRO A 485 -6.23 -8.70 7.19
C PRO A 485 -7.67 -9.24 7.25
N PRO A 486 -7.91 -10.39 7.90
CA PRO A 486 -9.24 -10.93 8.06
C PRO A 486 -10.09 -10.07 8.98
N ASP A 487 -11.41 -10.10 8.79
CA ASP A 487 -12.35 -9.46 9.71
C ASP A 487 -12.35 -10.16 11.06
N PHE A 488 -12.52 -9.37 12.12
CA PHE A 488 -12.69 -9.86 13.48
C PHE A 488 -13.58 -8.90 14.27
N GLN A 489 -14.10 -9.40 15.39
CA GLN A 489 -14.86 -8.62 16.36
C GLN A 489 -13.95 -8.27 17.53
N LEU A 490 -13.98 -7.00 17.93
CA LEU A 490 -13.23 -6.43 19.04
C LEU A 490 -14.19 -5.99 20.15
N ARG A 491 -13.82 -6.24 21.40
CA ARG A 491 -14.36 -5.57 22.59
C ARG A 491 -13.26 -4.73 23.22
N VAL A 492 -13.63 -3.57 23.74
CA VAL A 492 -12.72 -2.66 24.43
C VAL A 492 -13.24 -2.36 25.82
N TRP A 493 -12.35 -2.37 26.81
CA TRP A 493 -12.65 -2.06 28.21
C TRP A 493 -11.76 -0.93 28.70
N PRO A 494 -12.29 0.17 29.25
CA PRO A 494 -11.48 1.27 29.75
C PRO A 494 -10.41 0.82 30.75
N THR A 495 -9.19 1.31 30.57
CA THR A 495 -8.08 1.06 31.48
C THR A 495 -8.35 1.74 32.83
N GLY A 496 -8.77 0.98 33.84
CA GLY A 496 -9.05 1.49 35.20
C GLY A 496 -10.32 0.95 35.84
N ASP A 497 -11.19 0.31 35.07
CA ASP A 497 -12.37 -0.39 35.59
C ASP A 497 -11.93 -1.72 36.23
N GLN A 498 -11.54 -1.69 37.51
CA GLN A 498 -11.16 -2.86 38.32
C GLN A 498 -12.37 -3.69 38.78
N SER A 499 -13.52 -3.59 38.11
CA SER A 499 -14.71 -4.38 38.44
C SER A 499 -14.64 -5.84 37.94
N ARG A 500 -13.44 -6.34 37.60
CA ARG A 500 -13.19 -7.74 37.20
C ARG A 500 -11.92 -8.32 37.79
#